data_AF-A0A7X0U392-F1
#
_entry.id   AF-A0A7X0U392-F1
#
_cell.length_a   1.000
_cell.length_b   1.000
_cell.length_c   1.000
_cell.angle_alpha   90.00
_cell.angle_beta   90.00
_cell.angle_gamma   90.00
#
_symmetry.space_group_name_H-M   'P 1'
#
loop_
_entity.id
_entity.type
_entity.pdbx_description
1 polymer ?
#
loop_
_entity_poly.entity_id
_entity_poly.type
_entity_poly.pdbx_seq_one_letter_code
_entity_poly.pdbx_strand_id
1 'polypeptide(L)' 'MVRREDGNWEVTRPGASRASAVAPTQAQAITRGSQILTNDGGGELRIHNTDGQIRDQRTIAPGNDPYPPKG' A
#
# COMPACT_ATOMS: atom_id res chain seq x y z
N MET A 1 -1.01 1.34 3.34
CA MET A 1 -1.62 0.31 4.20
C MET A 1 -1.20 0.53 5.64
N VAL A 2 -2.09 0.31 6.62
CA VAL A 2 -1.79 0.48 8.06
C VAL A 2 -2.24 -0.74 8.85
N ARG A 3 -1.65 -0.95 10.03
CA ARG A 3 -2.07 -2.01 10.95
C ARG A 3 -3.25 -1.53 11.78
N ARG A 4 -4.27 -2.37 11.91
CA ARG A 4 -5.47 -2.14 12.70
C ARG A 4 -5.28 -2.68 14.12
N GLU A 5 -6.16 -2.27 15.03
CA GLU A 5 -6.17 -2.75 16.42
C GLU A 5 -6.43 -4.25 16.53
N ASP A 6 -7.24 -4.81 15.61
CA ASP A 6 -7.53 -6.25 15.50
C ASP A 6 -6.33 -7.08 15.00
N GLY A 7 -5.21 -6.43 14.69
CA GLY A 7 -3.99 -7.07 14.19
C GLY A 7 -3.96 -7.29 12.67
N ASN A 8 -5.06 -7.01 11.97
CA ASN A 8 -5.13 -7.07 10.51
C ASN A 8 -4.49 -5.83 9.88
N TRP A 9 -4.29 -5.91 8.58
CA TRP A 9 -3.71 -4.88 7.74
C TRP A 9 -4.72 -4.38 6.74
N GLU A 10 -4.99 -3.08 6.75
CA GLU A 10 -5.89 -2.46 5.80
C GLU A 10 -5.12 -1.74 4.68
N VAL A 11 -5.53 -2.01 3.45
CA VAL A 11 -5.08 -1.30 2.26
C VAL A 11 -6.12 -0.23 1.96
N THR A 12 -5.74 1.03 2.09
CA THR A 12 -6.58 2.21 1.82
C THR A 12 -5.94 3.04 0.72
N ARG A 13 -6.79 3.76 -0.04
CA ARG A 13 -6.33 4.85 -0.92
C ARG A 13 -6.42 6.18 -0.15
N PRO A 14 -5.59 7.18 -0.50
CA PRO A 14 -5.73 8.52 0.07
C PRO A 14 -7.16 9.05 -0.10
N GLY A 15 -7.75 9.57 0.97
CA GLY A 15 -9.12 10.12 0.96
C GLY A 15 -10.25 9.09 0.89
N ALA A 16 -9.96 7.79 0.88
CA ALA A 16 -10.99 6.76 0.87
C ALA A 16 -11.64 6.63 2.26
N SER A 17 -12.98 6.63 2.30
CA SER A 17 -13.75 6.39 3.53
C SER A 17 -13.72 4.93 3.99
N ARG A 18 -13.19 4.01 3.18
CA ARG A 18 -13.13 2.57 3.46
C ARG A 18 -11.85 1.94 2.95
N ALA A 19 -11.45 0.84 3.58
CA ALA A 19 -10.39 -0.02 3.09
C ALA A 19 -10.77 -0.64 1.73
N SER A 20 -9.85 -0.60 0.78
CA SER A 20 -9.92 -1.32 -0.48
C SER A 20 -9.71 -2.83 -0.29
N ALA A 21 -8.93 -3.22 0.72
CA ALA A 21 -8.76 -4.61 1.14
C ALA A 21 -8.35 -4.68 2.61
N VAL A 22 -8.65 -5.80 3.27
CA VAL A 22 -8.14 -6.16 4.59
C VAL A 22 -7.46 -7.51 4.49
N ALA A 23 -6.30 -7.67 5.13
CA ALA A 23 -5.55 -8.92 5.14
C ALA A 23 -4.99 -9.21 6.54
N PRO A 24 -4.88 -10.49 6.95
CA PRO A 24 -4.36 -10.86 8.27
C PRO A 24 -2.86 -10.59 8.44
N THR A 25 -2.09 -10.45 7.36
CA THR A 25 -0.65 -10.18 7.44
C THR A 25 -0.24 -9.04 6.51
N GLN A 26 0.86 -8.36 6.87
CA GLN A 26 1.42 -7.28 6.07
C GLN A 26 1.81 -7.77 4.67
N ALA A 27 2.40 -8.96 4.58
CA ALA A 27 2.77 -9.58 3.30
C ALA A 27 1.55 -9.76 2.38
N GLN A 28 0.43 -10.23 2.93
CA GLN A 28 -0.81 -10.36 2.14
C GLN A 28 -1.40 -9.00 1.76
N ALA A 29 -1.33 -8.00 2.65
CA ALA A 29 -1.74 -6.63 2.32
C ALA A 29 -0.86 -6.00 1.24
N ILE A 30 0.45 -6.28 1.21
CA ILE A 30 1.36 -5.86 0.14
C ILE A 30 0.92 -6.47 -1.20
N THR A 31 0.69 -7.77 -1.24
CA THR A 31 0.23 -8.46 -2.46
C THR A 31 -1.09 -7.88 -2.96
N ARG A 32 -2.08 -7.70 -2.08
CA ARG A 32 -3.38 -7.12 -2.43
C ARG A 32 -3.25 -5.66 -2.88
N GLY A 33 -2.48 -4.84 -2.18
CA GLY A 33 -2.25 -3.43 -2.53
C GLY A 33 -1.54 -3.27 -3.86
N SER A 34 -0.56 -4.14 -4.15
CA SER A 34 0.14 -4.16 -5.43
C SER A 34 -0.81 -4.52 -6.57
N GLN A 35 -1.65 -5.56 -6.38
CA GLN A 35 -2.67 -5.94 -7.37
C GLN A 35 -3.68 -4.81 -7.63
N ILE A 36 -4.15 -4.15 -6.57
CA ILE A 36 -5.07 -3.01 -6.69
C ILE A 36 -4.42 -1.90 -7.52
N LEU A 37 -3.20 -1.50 -7.20
CA LEU A 37 -2.50 -0.46 -7.93
C LEU A 37 -2.22 -0.85 -9.38
N THR A 38 -1.80 -2.09 -9.66
CA THR A 38 -1.64 -2.57 -11.04
C THR A 38 -2.95 -2.45 -11.84
N ASN A 39 -4.07 -2.85 -11.24
CA ASN A 39 -5.39 -2.75 -11.87
C ASN A 39 -5.84 -1.29 -12.06
N ASP A 40 -5.38 -0.38 -11.21
CA ASP A 40 -5.67 1.06 -11.30
C ASP A 40 -4.77 1.82 -12.29
N GLY A 41 -3.83 1.16 -12.97
CA GLY A 41 -2.87 1.81 -13.86
C GLY A 41 -1.55 2.21 -13.20
N GLY A 42 -1.28 1.67 -12.01
CA GLY A 42 -0.06 1.86 -11.24
C GLY A 42 -0.17 2.96 -10.18
N GLY A 43 0.94 3.18 -9.46
CA GLY A 43 1.03 4.19 -8.40
C GLY A 43 1.98 3.78 -7.28
N GLU A 44 1.87 4.46 -6.14
CA GLU A 44 2.77 4.27 -5.00
C GLU A 44 2.08 3.55 -3.85
N LEU A 45 2.65 2.41 -3.44
CA LEU A 45 2.22 1.66 -2.27
C LEU A 45 3.04 2.07 -1.05
N ARG A 46 2.41 2.77 -0.10
CA ARG A 46 3.01 3.11 1.20
C ARG A 46 2.79 1.99 2.22
N ILE A 47 3.88 1.48 2.78
CA ILE A 47 3.92 0.38 3.74
C ILE A 47 4.25 0.97 5.11
N HIS A 48 3.29 0.95 6.03
CA HIS A 48 3.53 1.41 7.40
C HIS A 48 3.99 0.25 8.30
N ASN A 49 4.79 0.53 9.32
CA ASN A 49 5.10 -0.42 10.40
C ASN A 49 3.91 -0.54 11.38
N THR A 50 4.10 -1.33 12.43
CA THR A 50 3.12 -1.49 13.52
C THR A 50 2.85 -0.19 14.27
N ASP A 51 3.79 0.75 14.23
CA ASP A 51 3.71 2.07 14.90
C ASP A 51 3.06 3.13 14.01
N GLY A 52 2.59 2.75 12.82
CA GLY A 52 1.94 3.66 11.87
C GLY A 52 2.89 4.58 11.10
N GLN A 53 4.21 4.40 11.21
CA GLN A 53 5.20 5.14 10.43
C GLN A 53 5.48 4.44 9.10
N ILE A 54 5.79 5.21 8.05
CA ILE A 54 6.20 4.63 6.76
C ILE A 54 7.53 3.92 6.94
N ARG A 55 7.53 2.60 6.75
CA ARG A 55 8.73 1.76 6.74
C ARG A 55 9.28 1.60 5.34
N ASP A 56 8.40 1.53 4.34
CA ASP A 56 8.79 1.24 2.97
C ASP A 56 7.76 1.82 1.98
N GLN A 57 8.21 2.08 0.75
CA GLN A 57 7.41 2.63 -0.34
C GLN A 57 7.75 1.89 -1.62
N ARG A 58 6.72 1.43 -2.34
CA ARG A 58 6.91 0.67 -3.58
C ARG A 58 6.13 1.28 -4.72
N THR A 59 6.83 1.67 -5.77
CA THR A 59 6.21 2.09 -7.04
C THR A 59 5.77 0.85 -7.83
N ILE A 60 4.50 0.85 -8.25
CA ILE A 60 3.86 -0.23 -9.02
C ILE A 60 3.56 0.28 -10.44
N ALA A 61 4.09 -0.41 -11.45
CA ALA A 61 3.85 -0.12 -12.87
C ALA A 61 2.39 -0.45 -13.30
N PRO A 62 1.85 0.16 -14.38
CA PRO A 62 2.49 1.09 -15.34
C PRO A 62 2.57 2.55 -14.87
N GLY A 63 2.44 2.80 -13.56
CA GLY A 63 2.58 4.13 -12.96
C GLY A 63 3.87 4.79 -13.42
N ASN A 64 3.73 5.75 -14.33
CA ASN A 64 4.82 6.44 -14.99
C ASN A 64 5.36 7.46 -13.98
N ASP A 65 6.34 7.07 -13.17
CA ASP A 65 7.03 7.99 -12.27
C ASP A 65 8.16 8.68 -13.05
N PRO A 66 8.00 9.96 -13.46
CA PRO A 66 9.04 10.66 -14.23
C PRO A 66 10.26 11.00 -13.37
N TYR A 67 10.21 10.79 -12.05
CA TYR A 67 11.29 11.11 -11.11
C TYR A 67 11.57 9.93 -10.17
N PRO A 68 12.27 8.88 -10.65
CA PRO A 68 12.72 7.82 -9.75
C PRO A 68 13.67 8.42 -8.70
N PRO A 69 13.55 8.03 -7.40
CA PRO A 69 14.50 8.47 -6.39
C PRO A 69 15.89 7.94 -6.74
N LYS A 70 16.88 8.85 -6.78
CA LYS A 70 18.28 8.48 -6.90
C LYS A 70 18.69 7.80 -5.60
N GLY A 71 19.11 6.54 -5.71
CA GLY A 71 19.74 5.80 -4.62
C GLY A 71 21.04 6.43 -4.15
#